data_AF-A0A976KTK3-F1
#
_entry.id   AF-A0A976KTK3-F1
#
_cell.length_a   1.000
_cell.length_b   1.000
_cell.length_c   1.000
_cell.angle_alpha   90.00
_cell.angle_beta   90.00
_cell.angle_gamma   90.00
#
_symmetry.space_group_name_H-M   'P 1'
#
loop_
_entity.id
_entity.type
_entity.pdbx_description
1 polymer ?
#
loop_
_entity_poly.entity_id
_entity_poly.type
_entity_poly.pdbx_seq_one_letter_code
_entity_poly.pdbx_strand_id
1 'polypeptide(L)' 'CAGGDDSGGADSGGDDSGGDDSGGNGGDPPPAASSCANYGCQYGASQACQCDGSCPDYGDCCEDFESVCG' A
#
# COMPACT_ATOMS: atom_id res chain seq x y z
N CYS A 1 -49.64 -27.70 -21.76
CA CYS A 1 -48.21 -27.60 -21.38
C CYS A 1 -48.16 -26.60 -20.23
N ALA A 2 -48.21 -27.02 -18.96
CA ALA A 2 -47.06 -27.46 -18.13
C ALA A 2 -45.87 -26.50 -18.29
N GLY A 3 -45.28 -25.86 -17.30
CA GLY A 3 -45.42 -25.78 -15.83
C GLY A 3 -44.52 -24.59 -15.41
N GLY A 4 -44.72 -24.04 -14.21
CA GLY A 4 -44.09 -22.78 -13.78
C GLY A 4 -42.56 -22.83 -13.66
N ASP A 5 -41.93 -21.73 -14.09
CA ASP A 5 -40.53 -21.42 -13.80
C ASP A 5 -40.47 -20.63 -12.49
N ASP A 6 -39.92 -21.29 -11.47
CA ASP A 6 -39.78 -20.83 -10.11
C ASP A 6 -38.51 -19.96 -9.94
N SER A 7 -38.72 -18.77 -9.35
CA SER A 7 -37.85 -18.13 -8.36
C SER A 7 -36.47 -17.56 -8.77
N GLY A 8 -36.41 -16.22 -8.90
CA GLY A 8 -35.18 -15.42 -8.78
C GLY A 8 -35.53 -13.97 -8.44
N GLY A 9 -35.40 -13.60 -7.16
CA GLY A 9 -35.94 -12.39 -6.55
C GLY A 9 -35.35 -11.06 -7.05
N ALA A 10 -36.13 -10.00 -6.84
CA ALA A 10 -35.86 -8.63 -7.23
C ALA A 10 -34.69 -7.98 -6.47
N ASP A 11 -33.69 -7.51 -7.20
CA ASP A 11 -32.72 -6.51 -6.76
C ASP A 11 -33.17 -5.11 -7.24
N SER A 12 -34.03 -4.49 -6.43
CA SER A 12 -34.30 -3.06 -6.48
C SER A 12 -33.62 -2.41 -5.28
N GLY A 13 -32.58 -1.60 -5.51
CA GLY A 13 -31.97 -0.78 -4.47
C GLY A 13 -30.65 -0.17 -4.92
N GLY A 14 -30.70 1.08 -5.38
CA GLY A 14 -29.52 1.95 -5.39
C GLY A 14 -29.21 2.48 -3.99
N ASP A 15 -28.15 3.28 -3.94
CA ASP A 15 -27.54 3.98 -2.80
C ASP A 15 -26.43 3.19 -2.09
N ASP A 16 -25.17 3.57 -2.35
CA ASP A 16 -24.05 3.71 -1.38
C ASP A 16 -22.75 4.05 -2.15
N SER A 17 -22.45 5.33 -2.39
CA SER A 17 -21.65 6.21 -1.49
C SER A 17 -20.14 6.12 -1.77
N GLY A 18 -19.57 7.23 -2.22
CA GLY A 18 -18.13 7.51 -2.05
C GLY A 18 -17.26 7.28 -3.28
N GLY A 19 -17.02 8.35 -4.02
CA GLY A 19 -15.72 8.49 -4.67
C GLY A 19 -14.69 8.73 -3.57
N ASP A 20 -13.73 7.82 -3.47
CA ASP A 20 -12.42 8.07 -2.89
C ASP A 20 -11.38 7.76 -3.99
N ASP A 21 -11.12 8.76 -4.83
CA ASP A 21 -9.82 8.89 -5.50
C ASP A 21 -8.76 9.09 -4.40
N SER A 22 -8.33 8.02 -3.73
CA SER A 22 -7.18 7.99 -2.81
C SER A 22 -6.84 6.54 -2.45
N GLY A 23 -6.10 5.89 -3.34
CA GLY A 23 -5.37 4.66 -3.05
C GLY A 23 -3.88 4.84 -3.26
N GLY A 24 -3.35 6.02 -2.93
CA GLY A 24 -1.94 6.09 -2.60
C GLY A 24 -1.67 5.15 -1.42
N ASN A 25 -0.81 4.15 -1.66
CA ASN A 25 0.21 3.61 -0.76
C ASN A 25 -0.20 3.25 0.68
N GLY A 26 -0.02 1.96 1.05
CA GLY A 26 0.24 1.58 2.45
C GLY A 26 0.09 0.10 2.78
N GLY A 27 1.20 -0.65 2.73
CA GLY A 27 1.38 -1.81 3.63
C GLY A 27 1.39 -3.21 3.01
N ASP A 28 2.19 -3.46 1.97
CA ASP A 28 3.00 -4.69 2.04
C ASP A 28 4.25 -4.26 2.81
N PRO A 29 4.39 -4.59 4.12
CA PRO A 29 5.60 -4.25 4.84
C PRO A 29 6.74 -4.86 4.03
N PRO A 30 7.69 -4.06 3.52
CA PRO A 30 8.82 -4.66 2.82
C PRO A 30 9.45 -5.63 3.82
N PRO A 31 9.81 -6.85 3.38
CA PRO A 31 10.15 -7.95 4.28
C PRO A 31 11.15 -7.39 5.29
N ALA A 32 10.82 -7.49 6.58
CA ALA A 32 11.37 -6.75 7.74
C ALA A 32 12.92 -6.63 7.88
N ALA A 33 13.67 -7.12 6.91
CA ALA A 33 15.10 -6.96 6.70
C ALA A 33 15.51 -5.71 5.88
N SER A 34 14.60 -5.05 5.16
CA SER A 34 14.91 -3.82 4.41
C SER A 34 14.60 -2.56 5.22
N SER A 35 15.37 -2.37 6.28
CA SER A 35 15.25 -1.27 7.22
C SER A 35 16.60 -0.56 7.37
N CYS A 36 16.58 0.75 7.60
CA CYS A 36 17.79 1.53 7.88
C CYS A 36 18.53 1.06 9.13
N ALA A 37 17.83 0.45 10.09
CA ALA A 37 18.46 -0.21 11.23
C ALA A 37 19.42 -1.34 10.81
N ASN A 38 19.13 -2.03 9.70
CA ASN A 38 19.94 -3.13 9.17
C ASN A 38 20.90 -2.67 8.06
N TYR A 39 20.49 -1.73 7.21
CA TYR A 39 21.32 -1.19 6.13
C TYR A 39 22.33 -0.14 6.59
N GLY A 40 22.00 0.60 7.65
CA GLY A 40 22.71 1.81 8.06
C GLY A 40 22.30 3.03 7.24
N CYS A 41 22.66 4.22 7.74
CA CYS A 41 22.35 5.51 7.13
C CYS A 41 23.25 5.83 5.93
N GLN A 42 23.28 4.94 4.94
CA GLN A 42 24.08 5.07 3.72
C GLN A 42 23.24 4.76 2.49
N TYR A 43 23.62 5.40 1.37
CA TYR A 43 23.04 5.12 0.06
C TYR A 43 23.43 3.71 -0.40
N GLY A 44 22.45 2.87 -0.69
CA GLY A 44 22.70 1.57 -1.32
C GLY A 44 21.76 1.31 -2.48
N ALA A 45 22.23 1.53 -3.71
CA ALA A 45 21.45 1.29 -4.92
C ALA A 45 20.89 -0.15 -5.09
N SER A 46 21.40 -1.12 -4.32
CA SER A 46 20.91 -2.50 -4.28
C SER A 46 19.93 -2.78 -3.14
N GLN A 47 19.62 -1.78 -2.31
CA GLN A 47 18.68 -1.87 -1.20
C GLN A 47 17.26 -1.67 -1.74
N ALA A 48 16.28 -2.29 -1.08
CA ALA A 48 14.88 -2.15 -1.48
C ALA A 48 14.32 -0.75 -1.17
N CYS A 49 14.99 -0.02 -0.30
CA CYS A 49 14.69 1.35 0.08
C CYS A 49 16.00 2.06 0.43
N GLN A 50 15.97 3.39 0.36
CA GLN A 50 17.11 4.25 0.60
C GLN A 50 17.14 4.78 2.03
N CYS A 51 18.35 4.88 2.57
CA CYS A 51 18.60 5.39 3.93
C CYS A 51 19.53 6.60 3.94
N ASP A 52 19.70 7.25 2.79
CA ASP A 52 20.48 8.47 2.66
C ASP A 52 19.60 9.72 2.83
N GLY A 53 20.24 10.87 3.09
CA GLY A 53 19.53 12.12 3.32
C GLY A 53 18.80 12.70 2.09
N SER A 54 18.96 12.11 0.90
CA SER A 54 18.22 12.48 -0.30
C SER A 54 17.01 11.57 -0.56
N CYS A 55 16.83 10.49 0.19
CA CYS A 55 15.64 9.64 0.05
C CYS A 55 14.29 10.38 0.19
N PRO A 56 14.12 11.41 1.05
CA PRO A 56 12.82 12.08 1.14
C PRO A 56 12.54 12.96 -0.09
N ASP A 57 13.57 13.40 -0.81
CA ASP A 57 13.41 14.09 -2.09
C ASP A 57 12.93 13.15 -3.21
N TYR A 58 13.33 11.87 -3.16
CA TYR A 58 12.96 10.84 -4.14
C TYR A 58 11.75 10.00 -3.75
N GLY A 59 11.37 9.98 -2.47
CA GLY A 59 10.24 9.21 -1.94
C GLY A 59 10.53 7.70 -1.83
N ASP A 60 11.80 7.32 -1.77
CA ASP A 60 12.27 5.93 -1.70
C ASP A 60 12.86 5.58 -0.32
N CYS A 61 12.63 6.41 0.70
CA CYS A 61 13.06 6.16 2.07
C CYS A 61 12.50 4.85 2.64
N CYS A 62 13.30 4.18 3.46
CA CYS A 62 12.76 3.13 4.33
C CYS A 62 11.82 3.73 5.39
N GLU A 63 10.81 2.95 5.83
CA GLU A 63 9.84 3.38 6.85
C GLU A 63 10.49 3.79 8.18
N ASP A 64 11.63 3.18 8.52
CA ASP A 64 12.37 3.46 9.74
C ASP A 64 13.46 4.53 9.57
N PHE A 65 13.59 5.15 8.39
CA PHE A 65 14.58 6.19 8.12
C PHE A 65 14.52 7.33 9.15
N GLU A 66 13.33 7.91 9.40
CA GLU A 66 13.19 9.00 10.37
C GLU A 66 13.53 8.57 11.81
N SER A 67 13.30 7.30 12.15
CA SER A 67 13.58 6.78 13.50
C SER A 67 15.05 6.40 13.70
N VAL A 68 15.78 6.10 12.63
CA VAL A 68 17.16 5.58 12.67
C VAL A 68 18.19 6.62 12.24
N CYS A 69 17.88 7.43 11.22
CA CYS A 69 18.81 8.31 10.51
C CYS A 69 18.38 9.79 10.48
N GLY A 70 17.17 10.12 10.95
CA GLY A 70 16.61 11.48 11.00
C GLY A 70 17.38 12.47 11.87
#